data_AF-A0A6C0CQ66-F1
#
_entry.id   AF-A0A6C0CQ66-F1
#
_cell.length_a   1.000
_cell.length_b   1.000
_cell.length_c   1.000
_cell.angle_alpha   90.00
_cell.angle_beta   90.00
_cell.angle_gamma   90.00
#
_symmetry.space_group_name_H-M   'P 1'
#
loop_
_entity.id
_entity.type
_entity.pdbx_description
1 polymer ?
#
loop_
_entity_poly.entity_id
_entity_poly.type
_entity_poly.pdbx_seq_one_letter_code
_entity_poly.pdbx_strand_id
1 'polypeptide(L)' 'MISYALLCKPIANITPTKTVINTQECRVIQIKPSEVEDVFQFQILDAPPIAVNQKYD' A
#
# COMPACT_ATOMS: atom_id res chain seq x y z
N MET A 1 -2.52 5.68 -19.73
CA MET A 1 -2.81 6.47 -18.52
C MET A 1 -1.96 5.90 -17.39
N ILE A 2 -1.15 6.72 -16.72
CA ILE A 2 -0.33 6.28 -15.58
C ILE A 2 -1.17 6.48 -14.32
N SER A 3 -1.32 5.44 -13.50
CA SER A 3 -2.05 5.50 -12.23
C SER A 3 -1.10 5.24 -11.07
N TYR A 4 -1.37 5.87 -9.93
CA TYR A 4 -0.60 5.69 -8.71
C TYR A 4 -1.49 5.13 -7.60
N ALA A 5 -0.93 4.24 -6.79
CA ALA A 5 -1.62 3.66 -5.64
C ALA A 5 -0.66 3.51 -4.44
N LEU A 6 -1.23 3.24 -3.28
CA LEU A 6 -0.46 2.91 -2.07
C LEU A 6 -0.52 1.41 -1.82
N LEU A 7 0.64 0.78 -1.80
CA LEU A 7 0.81 -0.61 -1.35
C LEU A 7 1.16 -0.61 0.13
N CYS A 8 0.16 -0.89 0.96
CA CYS A 8 0.27 -0.90 2.41
C CYS A 8 0.45 -2.32 2.92
N LYS A 9 1.36 -2.55 3.88
CA LYS A 9 1.45 -3.84 4.57
C LYS A 9 0.34 -3.89 5.63
N PRO A 10 -0.62 -4.83 5.53
CA PRO A 10 -1.66 -4.97 6.55
C PRO A 10 -1.06 -5.62 7.81
N ILE A 11 -1.48 -5.12 8.96
CA ILE A 11 -1.15 -5.65 10.28
C ILE A 11 -2.47 -5.94 10.97
N ALA A 12 -2.77 -7.22 11.16
CA ALA A 12 -3.93 -7.63 11.94
C ALA A 12 -3.61 -7.47 13.44
N ASN A 13 -4.36 -6.61 14.12
CA ASN A 13 -4.36 -6.54 15.57
C ASN A 13 -5.54 -7.37 16.09
N ILE A 14 -5.23 -8.60 16.49
CA ILE A 14 -6.20 -9.55 17.01
C ILE A 14 -6.37 -9.28 18.49
N THR A 15 -7.53 -8.75 18.87
CA THR A 15 -7.94 -8.65 20.27
C THR A 15 -9.03 -9.68 20.55
N PRO A 16 -9.22 -10.12 21.81
CA PRO A 16 -10.17 -11.19 22.15
C PRO A 16 -11.62 -10.94 21.69
N THR A 17 -12.00 -9.68 21.49
CA THR A 17 -13.36 -9.26 21.12
C THR A 17 -13.47 -8.74 19.68
N LYS A 18 -12.36 -8.39 19.01
CA LYS A 18 -12.37 -7.85 17.65
C LYS A 18 -11.03 -8.02 16.94
N THR A 19 -11.10 -8.19 15.63
CA THR A 19 -9.92 -8.08 14.76
C THR A 19 -9.95 -6.72 14.08
N VAL A 20 -8.90 -5.92 14.27
CA VAL A 20 -8.74 -4.63 13.60
C VAL A 20 -7.61 -4.75 12.59
N ILE A 21 -7.87 -4.40 11.34
CA ILE A 21 -6.82 -4.33 10.31
C ILE A 21 -6.24 -2.92 10.33
N ASN A 22 -4.97 -2.83 10.70
CA ASN A 22 -4.20 -1.60 10.69
C ASN A 22 -3.14 -1.64 9.59
N THR A 23 -2.53 -0.49 9.32
CA THR A 23 -1.29 -0.41 8.54
C THR A 23 -0.37 0.62 9.17
N GLN A 24 0.93 0.38 9.11
CA GLN A 24 1.96 1.28 9.63
C GLN A 24 2.77 1.91 8.51
N GLU A 25 3.10 1.13 7.48
CA GLU A 25 3.95 1.55 6.37
C GLU A 25 3.29 1.24 5.02
N CYS A 26 3.26 2.24 4.15
CA CYS A 26 2.82 2.12 2.77
C CYS A 26 3.93 2.60 1.81
N ARG A 27 3.94 2.04 0.60
CA ARG A 27 4.82 2.50 -0.49
C ARG A 27 3.99 2.96 -1.67
N VAL A 28 4.46 3.98 -2.37
CA VAL A 28 3.84 4.42 -3.62
C VAL A 28 4.22 3.45 -4.72
N ILE A 29 3.21 2.95 -5.43
CA ILE A 29 3.38 2.13 -6.61
C ILE A 29 2.83 2.84 -7.84
N GLN A 30 3.49 2.63 -8.97
CA GLN A 30 3.01 3.01 -10.28
C GLN A 30 2.39 1.80 -10.95
N ILE A 31 1.15 1.94 -11.42
CA ILE A 31 0.42 0.92 -12.17
C ILE A 31 0.64 1.19 -13.66
N LYS A 32 1.16 0.20 -14.37
CA LYS A 32 1.35 0.23 -15.82
C LYS A 32 0.44 -0.84 -16.46
N PRO A 33 -0.28 -0.50 -17.54
CA PRO A 33 -0.99 -1.51 -18.32
C PRO A 33 0.03 -2.50 -18.89
N SER A 34 -0.23 -3.80 -18.74
CA SER A 34 0.56 -4.85 -19.39
C SER A 34 0.13 -4.99 -20.86
N GLU A 35 1.00 -5.58 -21.67
CA GLU A 35 0.67 -6.01 -23.04
C GLU A 35 -0.25 -7.24 -23.06
N VAL A 36 -0.41 -7.91 -21.91
CA VAL A 36 -1.32 -9.04 -21.71
C VAL A 36 -2.61 -8.54 -21.07
N GLU A 37 -3.75 -8.87 -21.68
CA GLU A 37 -5.07 -8.58 -21.11
C GLU A 37 -5.18 -9.10 -19.67
N ASP A 38 -5.85 -8.33 -18.80
CA ASP A 38 -6.06 -8.60 -17.37
C ASP A 38 -4.80 -8.73 -16.49
N VAL A 39 -3.60 -8.42 -17.01
CA VAL A 39 -2.38 -8.34 -16.20
C VAL A 39 -2.02 -6.88 -15.93
N PHE A 40 -1.83 -6.52 -14.66
CA PHE A 40 -1.30 -5.21 -14.29
C PHE A 40 0.14 -5.36 -13.81
N GLN A 41 1.03 -4.52 -14.35
CA GLN A 41 2.40 -4.44 -13.88
C GLN A 41 2.51 -3.32 -12.85
N PHE A 42 3.10 -3.64 -11.70
CA PHE A 42 3.30 -2.70 -10.61
C PHE A 42 4.79 -2.43 -10.43
N GLN A 43 5.16 -1.15 -10.40
CA GLN A 43 6.51 -0.72 -10.07
C GLN A 43 6.48 -0.02 -8.71
N ILE A 44 7.20 -0.57 -7.73
CA ILE A 44 7.45 0.13 -6.46
C ILE A 44 8.40 1.28 -6.75
N LEU A 45 8.03 2.50 -6.37
CA LEU A 45 8.89 3.66 -6.54
C LEU A 45 9.92 3.71 -5.40
N ASP A 46 11.11 4.21 -5.68
CA ASP A 46 12.19 4.44 -4.70
C ASP A 46 11.92 5.63 -3.76
N ALA A 47 10.65 5.85 -3.43
CA ALA A 47 10.24 6.81 -2.42
C ALA A 47 10.38 6.19 -1.01
N PRO A 48 10.70 7.00 0.02
CA PRO A 48 10.70 6.51 1.40
C PRO A 48 9.30 6.00 1.79
N PRO A 49 9.21 4.99 2.68
CA PRO A 49 7.93 4.49 3.15
C PRO A 49 7.14 5.60 3.86
N ILE A 50 5.82 5.63 3.59
CA ILE A 50 4.89 6.57 4.20
C ILE A 50 4.34 5.95 5.48
N ALA A 51 4.54 6.64 6.60
CA ALA A 51 3.97 6.24 7.88
C ALA A 51 2.53 6.75 8.02
N VAL A 52 1.57 5.83 8.22
CA VAL A 52 0.13 6.15 8.17
C VAL A 52 -0.40 6.72 9.49
N ASN A 53 0.32 6.51 10.60
CA ASN A 53 -0.08 6.91 11.95
C ASN A 53 0.87 7.92 12.61
N GLN A 54 1.72 8.61 11.84
CA GLN A 54 2.52 9.71 12.39
C GLN A 54 1.57 10.87 12.72
N LYS A 55 1.35 11.09 14.04
CA LYS A 55 0.91 12.41 14.49
C LYS A 55 2.02 13.39 14.11
N TYR A 56 1.73 14.31 13.21
CA TYR A 56 2.53 15.51 13.09
C TYR A 56 2.27 16.32 14.36
N ASP A 57 3.29 16.49 15.19
CA ASP A 57 3.29 17.47 16.28
C ASP A 57 3.26 18.90 15.70
#